data_AF-A0A4R6YN25-F1
#
_entry.id   AF-A0A4R6YN25-F1
#
_cell.length_a   1.000
_cell.length_b   1.000
_cell.length_c   1.000
_cell.angle_alpha   90.00
_cell.angle_beta   90.00
_cell.angle_gamma   90.00
#
_symmetry.space_group_name_H-M   'P 1'
#
loop_
_entity.id
_entity.type
_entity.pdbx_description
1 polymer ?
#
loop_
_entity_poly.entity_id
_entity_poly.type
_entity_poly.pdbx_seq_one_letter_code
_entity_poly.pdbx_strand_id
1 'polypeptide(L)'
;MNDSAKPTAPGPALPAATPCANCGVALQGEYCHHCGQPLKGMIRPLSGLTADVIDSVFNIDSRILRTIGPLYLKPGFLTTEYFIGRRQRYVTPFRLFFFLTIVAFLVTQFAADRSGLTNSASTWLKFGGDSIAEATTPENVLRYRDEALKGIDQATRHGMMPAEARAEIEKARDEIRKQAQERLDYLRKVQDAKALGLPPPPPPLPDGEWGTVQPPAVPAVPADPGEPQPPEPPAIPVEKQNQIGFNFNGSNWDPKTNPVTIDWLPEAGNAKFNEMIGKFIENGKLLRTDPKRVVAALFGVLPQALFVLMPLFALMLKVFFIFKRRYYMEHLIVALHSHAFLMQSLLLIALLELAALTWPVVATPLHWAVVAASWWIPLYLLLMQKRVYRQNWFMTILKFSVIGTCYSMLVSLAVVLAFVITLATV
;
A
#
# COMPACT_ATOMS: atom_id res chain seq x y z
N MET A 1 4.10 54.51 -41.98
CA MET A 1 3.94 53.26 -42.74
C MET A 1 2.85 52.47 -42.04
N ASN A 2 1.69 52.39 -42.69
CA ASN A 2 0.49 51.70 -42.22
C ASN A 2 0.67 50.20 -42.43
N ASP A 3 0.83 49.43 -41.36
CA ASP A 3 0.69 47.97 -41.44
C ASP A 3 -0.79 47.62 -41.29
N SER A 4 -1.45 47.49 -42.43
CA SER A 4 -2.81 46.98 -42.55
C SER A 4 -2.89 45.55 -41.99
N ALA A 5 -3.48 45.41 -40.81
CA ALA A 5 -3.88 44.12 -40.26
C ALA A 5 -4.85 43.44 -41.24
N LYS A 6 -4.37 42.37 -41.88
CA LYS A 6 -5.16 41.50 -42.75
C LYS A 6 -6.28 40.86 -41.90
N PRO A 7 -7.57 41.02 -42.25
CA PRO A 7 -8.65 40.40 -41.50
C PRO A 7 -8.49 38.87 -41.61
N THR A 8 -8.32 38.23 -40.46
CA THR A 8 -8.38 36.77 -40.33
C THR A 8 -9.75 36.30 -40.82
N ALA A 9 -9.74 35.31 -41.72
CA ALA A 9 -10.96 34.76 -42.30
C ALA A 9 -11.94 34.34 -41.20
N PRO A 10 -13.25 34.63 -41.34
CA PRO A 10 -14.24 34.15 -40.39
C PRO A 10 -14.17 32.62 -40.38
N GLY A 11 -13.89 32.05 -39.20
CA GLY A 11 -13.98 30.61 -38.98
C GLY A 11 -15.37 30.10 -39.40
N PRO A 12 -15.47 28.81 -39.77
CA PRO A 12 -16.71 28.25 -40.31
C PRO A 12 -17.89 28.57 -39.39
N ALA A 13 -18.92 29.21 -39.94
CA ALA A 13 -20.12 29.59 -39.21
C ALA A 13 -20.71 28.34 -38.54
N LEU A 14 -20.70 28.35 -37.20
CA LEU A 14 -21.19 27.24 -36.39
C LEU A 14 -22.67 26.97 -36.73
N PRO A 15 -23.08 25.70 -36.89
CA PRO A 15 -24.47 25.34 -37.14
C PRO A 15 -25.36 25.85 -36.00
N ALA A 16 -26.57 26.27 -36.36
CA ALA A 16 -27.59 26.89 -35.51
C ALA A 16 -27.54 26.50 -34.03
N ALA A 17 -27.35 27.50 -33.16
CA ALA A 17 -27.70 27.57 -31.73
C ALA A 17 -27.75 26.23 -30.96
N THR A 18 -26.68 25.44 -30.98
CA THR A 18 -26.60 24.27 -30.09
C THR A 18 -26.61 24.76 -28.64
N PRO A 19 -27.54 24.31 -27.77
CA PRO A 19 -27.58 24.73 -26.38
C PRO A 19 -26.39 24.14 -25.62
N CYS A 20 -25.81 24.90 -24.69
CA CYS A 20 -24.74 24.43 -23.84
C CYS A 20 -25.23 23.27 -22.95
N ALA A 21 -24.52 22.15 -22.94
CA ALA A 21 -24.88 20.99 -22.11
C ALA A 21 -24.91 21.29 -20.59
N ASN A 22 -24.23 22.35 -20.14
CA ASN A 22 -24.18 22.75 -18.73
C ASN A 22 -25.23 23.80 -18.35
N CYS A 23 -25.33 24.92 -19.08
CA CYS A 23 -26.24 26.02 -18.72
C CYS A 23 -27.44 26.20 -19.66
N GLY A 24 -27.52 25.44 -20.76
CA GLY A 24 -28.63 25.51 -21.73
C GLY A 24 -28.59 26.72 -22.67
N VAL A 25 -27.74 27.71 -22.43
CA VAL A 25 -27.61 28.91 -23.28
C VAL A 25 -27.06 28.56 -24.67
N ALA A 26 -27.56 29.23 -25.71
CA ALA A 26 -27.07 29.06 -27.08
C ALA A 26 -25.56 29.36 -27.19
N LEU A 27 -24.82 28.41 -27.77
CA LEU A 27 -23.38 28.53 -27.97
C LEU A 27 -23.07 29.50 -29.11
N GLN A 28 -22.13 30.42 -28.87
CA GLN A 28 -21.71 31.47 -29.81
C GLN A 28 -20.24 31.30 -30.25
N GLY A 29 -19.59 30.20 -29.86
CA GLY A 29 -18.17 29.94 -30.15
C GLY A 29 -17.72 28.58 -29.61
N GLU A 30 -16.41 28.35 -29.60
CA GLU A 30 -15.80 27.12 -29.06
C GLU A 30 -15.95 26.97 -27.54
N TYR A 31 -16.28 28.07 -26.85
CA TYR A 31 -16.58 28.10 -25.42
C TYR A 31 -17.94 28.76 -25.19
N CYS A 32 -18.66 28.29 -24.18
CA CYS A 32 -19.89 28.94 -23.74
C CYS A 32 -19.56 30.27 -23.06
N HIS A 33 -20.07 31.38 -23.61
CA HIS A 33 -19.85 32.73 -23.06
C HIS A 33 -20.41 32.90 -21.64
N HIS A 34 -21.45 32.15 -21.25
CA HIS A 34 -22.07 32.28 -19.94
C HIS A 34 -21.39 31.43 -18.85
N CYS A 35 -21.00 30.18 -19.15
CA CYS A 35 -20.46 29.26 -18.15
C CYS A 35 -19.03 28.78 -18.39
N GLY A 36 -18.39 29.21 -19.48
CA GLY A 36 -17.02 28.84 -19.84
C GLY A 36 -16.83 27.40 -20.35
N GLN A 37 -17.90 26.66 -20.63
CA GLN A 37 -17.78 25.26 -21.08
C GLN A 37 -17.22 25.16 -22.51
N PRO A 38 -16.14 24.40 -22.76
CA PRO A 38 -15.69 24.10 -24.11
C PRO A 38 -16.68 23.21 -24.87
N LEU A 39 -16.89 23.50 -26.15
CA LEU A 39 -17.73 22.77 -27.09
C LEU A 39 -17.10 21.42 -27.47
N LYS A 40 -15.79 21.41 -27.72
CA LYS A 40 -15.02 20.21 -28.04
C LYS A 40 -14.61 19.53 -26.74
N GLY A 41 -15.17 18.36 -26.45
CA GLY A 41 -14.92 17.70 -25.17
C GLY A 41 -15.03 16.18 -25.20
N MET A 42 -13.86 15.52 -25.19
CA MET A 42 -13.63 14.24 -24.49
C MET A 42 -12.12 13.97 -24.30
N ILE A 43 -11.23 14.62 -25.07
CA ILE A 43 -9.79 14.37 -25.06
C ILE A 43 -9.07 15.72 -24.98
N ARG A 44 -8.55 16.08 -23.81
CA ARG A 44 -7.48 17.10 -23.72
C ARG A 44 -6.14 16.38 -23.76
N PRO A 45 -5.10 16.93 -24.43
CA PRO A 45 -3.76 16.39 -24.34
C PRO A 45 -3.28 16.40 -22.89
N LEU A 46 -2.45 15.41 -22.53
CA LEU A 46 -1.95 15.21 -21.16
C LEU A 46 -1.26 16.46 -20.59
N SER A 47 -0.64 17.27 -21.46
CA SER A 47 0.01 18.54 -21.11
C SER A 47 -0.95 19.63 -20.63
N GLY A 48 -2.22 19.59 -21.06
CA GLY A 48 -3.24 20.49 -20.51
C GLY A 48 -3.65 20.11 -19.09
N LEU A 49 -3.51 18.83 -18.71
CA LEU A 49 -3.90 18.34 -17.38
C LEU A 49 -2.91 18.78 -16.29
N THR A 50 -1.62 18.90 -16.61
CA THR A 50 -0.61 19.38 -15.64
C THR A 50 -0.79 20.86 -15.32
N ALA A 51 -1.10 21.68 -16.32
CA ALA A 51 -1.44 23.09 -16.13
C ALA A 51 -2.71 23.25 -15.27
N ASP A 52 -3.75 22.45 -15.56
CA ASP A 52 -4.97 22.44 -14.74
C ASP A 52 -4.66 22.05 -13.28
N VAL A 53 -3.77 21.09 -13.04
CA VAL A 53 -3.36 20.67 -11.67
C VAL A 53 -2.62 21.78 -10.92
N ILE A 54 -1.66 22.45 -11.57
CA ILE A 54 -0.92 23.56 -10.94
C ILE A 54 -1.90 24.69 -10.59
N ASP A 55 -2.77 25.06 -11.54
CA ASP A 55 -3.83 26.03 -11.28
C ASP A 55 -4.75 25.60 -10.13
N SER A 56 -4.98 24.30 -9.95
CA SER A 56 -5.81 23.78 -8.85
C SER A 56 -5.21 23.90 -7.48
N VAL A 57 -3.89 23.73 -7.39
CA VAL A 57 -3.17 23.76 -6.13
C VAL A 57 -2.97 25.22 -5.70
N PHE A 58 -2.71 26.12 -6.63
CA PHE A 58 -2.51 27.54 -6.34
C PHE A 58 -3.82 28.35 -6.30
N ASN A 59 -4.84 27.98 -7.07
CA ASN A 59 -6.21 28.50 -6.97
C ASN A 59 -7.12 27.42 -6.38
N ILE A 60 -7.26 27.39 -5.05
CA ILE A 60 -8.26 26.56 -4.36
C ILE A 60 -9.64 26.94 -4.90
N ASP A 61 -10.09 26.15 -5.87
CA ASP A 61 -11.29 26.44 -6.64
C ASP A 61 -12.52 26.14 -5.78
N SER A 62 -13.39 27.14 -5.60
CA SER A 62 -14.69 27.00 -4.92
C SER A 62 -15.54 25.85 -5.48
N ARG A 63 -15.27 25.38 -6.71
CA ARG A 63 -15.89 24.17 -7.28
C ARG A 63 -15.51 22.88 -6.53
N ILE A 64 -14.33 22.79 -5.91
CA ILE A 64 -13.91 21.62 -5.11
C ILE A 64 -14.90 21.40 -3.96
N LEU A 65 -15.15 22.43 -3.16
CA LEU A 65 -16.11 22.37 -2.04
C LEU A 65 -17.53 22.03 -2.53
N ARG A 66 -17.94 22.57 -3.68
CA ARG A 66 -19.22 22.23 -4.33
C ARG A 66 -19.30 20.78 -4.81
N THR A 67 -18.16 20.12 -5.04
CA THR A 67 -18.07 18.74 -5.56
C THR A 67 -18.01 17.70 -4.43
N ILE A 68 -17.38 18.02 -3.29
CA ILE A 68 -17.20 17.10 -2.14
C ILE A 68 -18.54 16.55 -1.62
N GLY A 69 -19.52 17.42 -1.36
CA GLY A 69 -20.82 17.00 -0.81
C GLY A 69 -21.56 16.01 -1.74
N PRO A 70 -21.79 16.36 -3.02
CA PRO A 70 -22.36 15.44 -3.99
C PRO A 70 -21.54 14.17 -4.21
N LEU A 71 -20.22 14.23 -4.12
CA LEU A 71 -19.35 13.06 -4.24
C LEU A 71 -19.66 12.06 -3.12
N TYR A 72 -19.77 12.50 -1.87
CA TYR A 72 -19.94 11.60 -0.72
C TYR A 72 -21.39 11.10 -0.55
N LEU A 73 -22.38 11.96 -0.80
CA LEU A 73 -23.79 11.69 -0.48
C LEU A 73 -24.60 11.11 -1.64
N LYS A 74 -24.17 11.29 -2.90
CA LYS A 74 -24.96 10.89 -4.09
C LYS A 74 -24.17 9.89 -4.96
N PRO A 75 -24.32 8.56 -4.74
CA PRO A 75 -23.51 7.55 -5.41
C PRO A 75 -23.60 7.62 -6.94
N GLY A 76 -22.47 7.80 -7.63
CA GLY A 76 -22.43 7.86 -9.10
C GLY A 76 -23.11 9.08 -9.76
N PHE A 77 -23.56 10.07 -8.99
CA PHE A 77 -24.21 11.27 -9.53
C PHE A 77 -23.25 12.09 -10.40
N LEU A 78 -22.05 12.41 -9.88
CA LEU A 78 -21.06 13.20 -10.61
C LEU A 78 -20.58 12.53 -11.89
N THR A 79 -20.40 11.20 -11.85
CA THR A 79 -20.07 10.39 -13.02
C THR A 79 -21.15 10.50 -14.09
N THR A 80 -22.42 10.46 -13.69
CA THR A 80 -23.57 10.56 -14.60
C THR A 80 -23.67 11.97 -15.21
N GLU A 81 -23.51 13.02 -14.40
CA GLU A 81 -23.47 14.41 -14.89
C GLU A 81 -22.32 14.64 -15.87
N TYR A 82 -21.15 14.05 -15.60
CA TYR A 82 -20.00 14.12 -16.49
C TYR A 82 -20.28 13.44 -17.86
N PHE A 83 -20.96 12.28 -17.85
CA PHE A 83 -21.38 11.57 -19.06
C PHE A 83 -22.44 12.33 -19.86
N ILE A 84 -23.37 13.02 -19.19
CA ILE A 84 -24.38 13.89 -19.84
C ILE A 84 -23.74 15.17 -20.41
N GLY A 85 -22.51 15.49 -20.01
CA GLY A 85 -21.74 16.62 -20.55
C GLY A 85 -21.78 17.88 -19.68
N ARG A 86 -22.30 17.81 -18.45
CA ARG A 86 -22.33 18.93 -17.49
C ARG A 86 -21.01 19.00 -16.72
N ARG A 87 -19.96 19.56 -17.35
CA ARG A 87 -18.57 19.42 -16.89
C ARG A 87 -17.95 20.67 -16.24
N GLN A 88 -18.61 21.82 -16.31
CA GLN A 88 -18.09 23.08 -15.73
C GLN A 88 -18.52 23.33 -14.29
N ARG A 89 -19.68 22.79 -13.88
CA ARG A 89 -20.24 23.02 -12.54
C ARG A 89 -19.42 22.34 -11.45
N TYR A 90 -18.88 21.16 -11.75
CA TYR A 90 -18.08 20.34 -10.84
C TYR A 90 -16.64 20.27 -11.33
N VAL A 91 -15.74 19.94 -10.40
CA VAL A 91 -14.33 19.73 -10.72
C VAL A 91 -14.18 18.48 -11.58
N THR A 92 -13.22 18.49 -12.51
CA THR A 92 -12.95 17.33 -13.35
C THR A 92 -12.51 16.14 -12.49
N PRO A 93 -12.80 14.88 -12.91
CA PRO A 93 -12.58 13.72 -12.06
C PRO A 93 -11.10 13.52 -11.72
N PHE A 94 -10.21 13.81 -12.68
CA PHE A 94 -8.76 13.77 -12.50
C PHE A 94 -8.26 14.81 -11.49
N ARG A 95 -8.65 16.08 -11.66
CA ARG A 95 -8.29 17.17 -10.73
C ARG A 95 -8.79 16.89 -9.32
N LEU A 96 -10.02 16.39 -9.20
CA LEU A 96 -10.64 16.04 -7.93
C LEU A 96 -9.88 14.89 -7.24
N PHE A 97 -9.62 13.79 -7.95
CA PHE A 97 -8.85 12.66 -7.41
C PHE A 97 -7.45 13.09 -6.98
N PHE A 98 -6.74 13.87 -7.82
CA PHE A 98 -5.40 14.35 -7.50
C PHE A 98 -5.38 15.21 -6.23
N PHE A 99 -6.25 16.22 -6.15
CA PHE A 99 -6.36 17.10 -5.00
C PHE A 99 -6.68 16.32 -3.72
N LEU A 100 -7.67 15.43 -3.78
CA LEU A 100 -8.08 14.63 -2.63
C LEU A 100 -7.00 13.63 -2.22
N THR A 101 -6.24 13.06 -3.16
CA THR A 101 -5.11 12.18 -2.83
C THR A 101 -4.06 12.94 -2.03
N ILE A 102 -3.63 14.11 -2.49
CA ILE A 102 -2.64 14.91 -1.75
C ILE A 102 -3.14 15.24 -0.34
N VAL A 103 -4.34 15.81 -0.23
CA VAL A 103 -4.88 16.24 1.08
C VAL A 103 -5.13 15.04 1.99
N ALA A 104 -5.74 13.95 1.48
CA ALA A 104 -6.03 12.76 2.27
C ALA A 104 -4.76 12.11 2.80
N PHE A 105 -3.71 11.97 1.98
CA PHE A 105 -2.46 11.36 2.43
C PHE A 105 -1.71 12.24 3.43
N LEU A 106 -1.64 13.55 3.23
CA LEU A 106 -1.01 14.46 4.19
C LEU A 106 -1.72 14.39 5.56
N VAL A 107 -3.05 14.45 5.58
CA VAL A 107 -3.83 14.38 6.82
C VAL A 107 -3.75 12.99 7.45
N THR A 108 -3.79 11.92 6.65
CA THR A 108 -3.69 10.54 7.15
C THR A 108 -2.31 10.27 7.72
N GLN A 109 -1.23 10.75 7.10
CA GLN A 109 0.13 10.62 7.63
C GLN A 109 0.26 11.36 8.97
N PHE A 110 -0.28 12.57 9.07
CA PHE A 110 -0.33 13.33 10.32
C PHE A 110 -1.16 12.63 11.40
N ALA A 111 -2.34 12.10 11.04
CA ALA A 111 -3.20 11.34 11.93
C ALA A 111 -2.55 10.03 12.40
N ALA A 112 -1.86 9.31 11.51
CA ALA A 112 -1.16 8.07 11.81
C ALA A 112 0.01 8.29 12.79
N ASP A 113 0.73 9.41 12.65
CA ASP A 113 1.80 9.76 13.57
C ASP A 113 1.25 10.13 14.96
N ARG A 114 0.18 10.94 15.02
CA ARG A 114 -0.50 11.34 16.26
C ARG A 114 -1.16 10.19 17.02
N SER A 115 -1.79 9.26 16.30
CA SER A 115 -2.42 8.07 16.89
C SER A 115 -1.41 7.01 17.32
N GLY A 116 -0.13 7.17 16.97
CA GLY A 116 0.91 6.17 17.20
C GLY A 116 0.78 4.94 16.29
N LEU A 117 -0.06 4.97 15.24
CA LEU A 117 -0.19 3.87 14.28
C LEU A 117 1.15 3.58 13.57
N THR A 118 1.93 4.60 13.24
CA THR A 118 3.29 4.46 12.69
C THR A 118 4.21 3.72 13.65
N ASN A 119 4.13 4.06 14.95
CA ASN A 119 4.88 3.39 16.01
C ASN A 119 4.43 1.93 16.14
N SER A 120 3.13 1.67 16.21
CA SER A 120 2.57 0.31 16.29
C SER A 120 2.98 -0.53 15.09
N ALA A 121 2.84 -0.03 13.86
CA ALA A 121 3.27 -0.74 12.65
C ALA A 121 4.78 -1.03 12.64
N SER A 122 5.60 -0.06 13.08
CA SER A 122 7.05 -0.24 13.19
C SER A 122 7.44 -1.27 14.25
N THR A 123 6.69 -1.33 15.36
CA THR A 123 6.84 -2.33 16.42
C THR A 123 6.50 -3.73 15.88
N TRP A 124 5.37 -3.88 15.21
CA TRP A 124 4.99 -5.15 14.57
C TRP A 124 6.05 -5.65 13.58
N LEU A 125 6.65 -4.77 12.77
CA LEU A 125 7.74 -5.13 11.85
C LEU A 125 9.06 -5.50 12.58
N LYS A 126 9.33 -4.90 13.75
CA LYS A 126 10.51 -5.21 14.58
C LYS A 126 10.40 -6.54 15.34
N PHE A 127 9.18 -6.88 15.76
CA PHE A 127 8.91 -8.03 16.63
C PHE A 127 8.16 -9.18 15.93
N GLY A 128 8.10 -9.18 14.59
CA GLY A 128 7.86 -10.44 13.88
C GLY A 128 8.84 -11.48 14.44
N GLY A 129 8.33 -12.64 14.89
CA GLY A 129 8.92 -13.52 15.93
C GLY A 129 10.39 -13.94 15.79
N ASP A 130 11.04 -13.63 14.67
CA ASP A 130 12.43 -13.90 14.39
C ASP A 130 13.41 -13.16 15.33
N SER A 131 13.08 -11.96 15.84
CA SER A 131 14.05 -11.16 16.61
C SER A 131 14.37 -11.69 18.01
N ILE A 132 13.42 -12.35 18.68
CA ILE A 132 13.66 -13.06 19.95
C ILE A 132 14.40 -14.38 19.68
N ALA A 133 13.99 -15.12 18.65
CA ALA A 133 14.58 -16.40 18.29
C ALA A 133 16.05 -16.29 17.83
N GLU A 134 16.43 -15.18 17.18
CA GLU A 134 17.80 -14.96 16.68
C GLU A 134 18.76 -14.37 17.73
N ALA A 135 18.27 -13.85 18.86
CA ALA A 135 19.10 -13.16 19.85
C ALA A 135 20.17 -14.08 20.46
N THR A 136 21.44 -13.64 20.45
CA THR A 136 22.59 -14.47 20.85
C THR A 136 23.05 -14.28 22.29
N THR A 137 22.52 -13.26 22.99
CA THR A 137 22.86 -12.98 24.38
C THR A 137 21.61 -12.81 25.25
N PRO A 138 21.66 -13.20 26.54
CA PRO A 138 20.53 -13.05 27.44
C PRO A 138 20.02 -11.61 27.55
N GLU A 139 20.92 -10.62 27.52
CA GLU A 139 20.57 -9.20 27.60
C GLU A 139 19.75 -8.75 26.39
N ASN A 140 20.08 -9.25 25.20
CA ASN A 140 19.34 -8.93 23.99
C ASN A 140 17.94 -9.57 24.01
N VAL A 141 17.82 -10.81 24.47
CA VAL A 141 16.51 -11.48 24.61
C VAL A 141 15.59 -10.69 25.55
N LEU A 142 16.10 -10.28 26.70
CA LEU A 142 15.34 -9.48 27.67
C LEU A 142 14.97 -8.10 27.11
N ARG A 143 15.90 -7.42 26.43
CA ARG A 143 15.62 -6.14 25.76
C ARG A 143 14.51 -6.28 24.73
N TYR A 144 14.58 -7.27 23.85
CA TYR A 144 13.58 -7.48 22.79
C TYR A 144 12.22 -7.85 23.37
N ARG A 145 12.17 -8.72 24.38
CA ARG A 145 10.94 -9.04 25.12
C ARG A 145 10.30 -7.78 25.71
N ASP A 146 11.09 -6.97 26.41
CA ASP A 146 10.57 -5.80 27.13
C ASP A 146 10.10 -4.70 26.16
N GLU A 147 10.80 -4.51 25.03
CA GLU A 147 10.36 -3.60 23.98
C GLU A 147 9.08 -4.09 23.29
N ALA A 148 8.95 -5.41 23.02
CA ALA A 148 7.74 -6.00 22.44
C ALA A 148 6.52 -5.80 23.35
N LEU A 149 6.68 -6.06 24.66
CA LEU A 149 5.62 -5.84 25.65
C LEU A 149 5.24 -4.36 25.75
N LYS A 150 6.22 -3.43 25.77
CA LYS A 150 5.94 -1.98 25.74
C LYS A 150 5.17 -1.55 24.50
N GLY A 151 5.44 -2.17 23.36
CA GLY A 151 4.72 -1.95 22.12
C GLY A 151 3.24 -2.32 22.22
N ILE A 152 2.95 -3.50 22.77
CA ILE A 152 1.58 -3.94 23.07
C ILE A 152 0.90 -2.99 24.07
N ASP A 153 1.62 -2.55 25.10
CA ASP A 153 1.10 -1.60 26.10
C ASP A 153 0.80 -0.22 25.50
N GLN A 154 1.59 0.23 24.51
CA GLN A 154 1.31 1.48 23.81
C GLN A 154 0.08 1.35 22.91
N ALA A 155 -0.07 0.22 22.20
CA ALA A 155 -1.23 -0.06 21.36
C ALA A 155 -2.53 -0.20 22.16
N THR A 156 -2.45 -0.59 23.43
CA THR A 156 -3.62 -0.80 24.31
C THR A 156 -3.98 0.39 25.19
N ARG A 157 -3.19 1.48 25.15
CA ARG A 157 -3.44 2.69 25.96
C ARG A 157 -4.66 3.50 25.53
N HIS A 158 -5.10 3.37 24.27
CA HIS A 158 -6.19 4.17 23.72
C HIS A 158 -7.41 3.29 23.42
N GLY A 159 -8.32 3.16 24.40
CA GLY A 159 -9.66 2.63 24.18
C GLY A 159 -10.13 1.58 25.18
N MET A 160 -11.43 1.59 25.48
CA MET A 160 -12.08 0.54 26.26
C MET A 160 -12.28 -0.67 25.36
N MET A 161 -11.31 -1.59 25.35
CA MET A 161 -11.34 -2.79 24.49
C MET A 161 -12.41 -3.79 24.97
N PRO A 162 -13.13 -4.47 24.06
CA PRO A 162 -13.99 -5.62 24.37
C PRO A 162 -13.21 -6.74 25.07
N ALA A 163 -13.90 -7.57 25.89
CA ALA A 163 -13.25 -8.62 26.68
C ALA A 163 -12.48 -9.64 25.83
N GLU A 164 -13.00 -10.00 24.66
CA GLU A 164 -12.39 -10.93 23.71
C GLU A 164 -11.04 -10.39 23.19
N ALA A 165 -10.99 -9.12 22.77
CA ALA A 165 -9.77 -8.49 22.30
C ALA A 165 -8.71 -8.38 23.42
N ARG A 166 -9.12 -8.16 24.68
CA ARG A 166 -8.20 -8.19 25.83
C ARG A 166 -7.60 -9.58 26.04
N ALA A 167 -8.41 -10.64 25.88
CA ALA A 167 -7.95 -12.01 26.02
C ALA A 167 -6.94 -12.40 24.92
N GLU A 168 -7.14 -11.94 23.69
CA GLU A 168 -6.18 -12.14 22.60
C GLU A 168 -4.87 -11.39 22.83
N ILE A 169 -4.95 -10.14 23.31
CA ILE A 169 -3.76 -9.35 23.67
C ILE A 169 -2.96 -10.04 24.78
N GLU A 170 -3.63 -10.57 25.80
CA GLU A 170 -2.92 -11.25 26.89
C GLU A 170 -2.26 -12.55 26.40
N LYS A 171 -2.93 -13.32 25.52
CA LYS A 171 -2.30 -14.48 24.85
C LYS A 171 -1.05 -14.08 24.07
N ALA A 172 -1.09 -12.95 23.34
CA ALA A 172 0.08 -12.45 22.62
C ALA A 172 1.23 -12.05 23.56
N ARG A 173 0.92 -11.43 24.71
CA ARG A 173 1.93 -11.11 25.74
C ARG A 173 2.54 -12.38 26.32
N ASP A 174 1.73 -13.39 26.60
CA ASP A 174 2.19 -14.66 27.17
C ASP A 174 3.06 -15.43 26.17
N GLU A 175 2.71 -15.41 24.89
CA GLU A 175 3.53 -16.01 23.84
C GLU A 175 4.90 -15.34 23.72
N ILE A 176 4.97 -14.00 23.78
CA ILE A 176 6.25 -13.26 23.79
C ILE A 176 7.10 -13.63 25.02
N ARG A 177 6.47 -13.71 26.20
CA ARG A 177 7.17 -14.12 27.43
C ARG A 177 7.69 -15.55 27.31
N LYS A 178 6.88 -16.46 26.78
CA LYS A 178 7.22 -17.86 26.56
C LYS A 178 8.41 -18.00 25.60
N GLN A 179 8.35 -17.37 24.43
CA GLN A 179 9.45 -17.38 23.44
C GLN A 179 10.75 -16.81 24.02
N ALA A 180 10.67 -15.72 24.79
CA ALA A 180 11.83 -15.15 25.45
C ALA A 180 12.43 -16.12 26.48
N GLN A 181 11.59 -16.80 27.25
CA GLN A 181 12.04 -17.78 28.24
C GLN A 181 12.71 -18.98 27.58
N GLU A 182 12.09 -19.57 26.56
CA GLU A 182 12.65 -20.70 25.81
C GLU A 182 14.00 -20.34 25.18
N ARG A 183 14.14 -19.11 24.68
CA ARG A 183 15.42 -18.62 24.16
C ARG A 183 16.48 -18.46 25.25
N LEU A 184 16.13 -17.90 26.40
CA LEU A 184 17.04 -17.77 27.54
C LEU A 184 17.53 -19.14 28.03
N ASP A 185 16.62 -20.10 28.12
CA ASP A 185 16.94 -21.48 28.51
C ASP A 185 17.86 -22.15 27.49
N TYR A 186 17.65 -21.92 26.19
CA TYR A 186 18.56 -22.37 25.15
C TYR A 186 19.95 -21.73 25.28
N LEU A 187 20.05 -20.41 25.44
CA LEU A 187 21.32 -19.71 25.58
C LEU A 187 22.10 -20.20 26.82
N ARG A 188 21.40 -20.53 27.91
CA ARG A 188 21.99 -21.15 29.09
C ARG A 188 22.57 -22.53 28.77
N LYS A 189 21.83 -23.40 28.09
CA LYS A 189 22.33 -24.72 27.66
C LYS A 189 23.56 -24.61 26.75
N VAL A 190 23.59 -23.60 25.88
CA VAL A 190 24.77 -23.32 25.02
C VAL A 190 25.98 -22.88 25.85
N GLN A 191 25.78 -22.03 26.87
CA GLN A 191 26.85 -21.62 27.79
C GLN A 191 27.38 -22.81 28.61
N ASP A 192 26.50 -23.65 29.12
CA ASP A 192 26.85 -24.86 29.90
C ASP A 192 27.62 -25.87 29.02
N ALA A 193 27.16 -26.13 27.80
CA ALA A 193 27.85 -27.01 26.84
C ALA A 193 29.25 -26.47 26.48
N LYS A 194 29.37 -25.15 26.29
CA LYS A 194 30.66 -24.49 26.04
C LYS A 194 31.62 -24.61 27.23
N ALA A 195 31.12 -24.50 28.46
CA ALA A 195 31.92 -24.69 29.67
C ALA A 195 32.42 -26.13 29.82
N LEU A 196 31.68 -27.10 29.28
CA LEU A 196 32.01 -28.54 29.29
C LEU A 196 32.81 -29.00 28.05
N GLY A 197 33.09 -28.12 27.09
CA GLY A 197 33.80 -28.48 25.84
C GLY A 197 32.98 -29.35 24.88
N LEU A 198 31.66 -29.40 25.04
CA LEU A 198 30.74 -30.16 24.19
C LEU A 198 30.24 -29.31 23.01
N PRO A 199 29.85 -29.92 21.88
CA PRO A 199 29.21 -29.19 20.80
C PRO A 199 27.90 -28.54 21.28
N PRO A 200 27.55 -27.34 20.78
CA PRO A 200 26.34 -26.65 21.20
C PRO A 200 25.09 -27.47 20.86
N PRO A 201 24.07 -27.48 21.72
CA PRO A 201 22.80 -28.15 21.43
C PRO A 201 22.17 -27.53 20.17
N PRO A 202 21.45 -28.32 19.35
CA PRO A 202 20.76 -27.78 18.18
C PRO A 202 19.74 -26.71 18.62
N PRO A 203 19.59 -25.62 17.86
CA PRO A 203 18.62 -24.57 18.18
C PRO A 203 17.20 -25.15 18.18
N PRO A 204 16.32 -24.68 19.09
CA PRO A 204 14.91 -25.03 19.03
C PRO A 204 14.35 -24.53 17.68
N LEU A 205 13.78 -25.45 16.91
CA LEU A 205 13.11 -25.14 15.65
C LEU A 205 11.75 -24.51 15.98
N PRO A 206 11.31 -23.48 15.23
CA PRO A 206 9.98 -22.93 15.40
C PRO A 206 8.94 -23.96 14.95
N ASP A 207 7.98 -24.24 15.83
CA ASP A 207 6.92 -25.24 15.62
C ASP A 207 6.17 -24.95 14.29
N GLY A 208 5.91 -25.93 13.39
CA GLY A 208 5.86 -27.35 13.63
C GLY A 208 6.00 -28.29 12.42
N GLU A 209 6.44 -29.49 12.80
CA GLU A 209 6.04 -30.83 12.33
C GLU A 209 6.68 -31.51 11.08
N TRP A 210 7.44 -32.58 11.41
CA TRP A 210 7.81 -33.86 10.73
C TRP A 210 9.00 -34.00 9.77
N GLY A 211 9.98 -34.80 10.25
CA GLY A 211 10.78 -35.77 9.49
C GLY A 211 12.26 -35.77 9.91
N THR A 212 12.90 -36.81 10.44
CA THR A 212 12.57 -38.22 10.71
C THR A 212 13.48 -38.72 11.85
N VAL A 213 13.02 -39.78 12.49
CA VAL A 213 13.66 -40.56 13.56
C VAL A 213 15.06 -41.09 13.19
N GLN A 214 15.85 -41.23 14.26
CA GLN A 214 17.24 -41.68 14.44
C GLN A 214 17.58 -43.08 13.87
N PRO A 215 18.81 -43.35 13.40
CA PRO A 215 19.35 -44.70 13.40
C PRO A 215 19.87 -45.07 14.82
N PRO A 216 19.73 -46.35 15.23
CA PRO A 216 20.20 -46.84 16.51
C PRO A 216 21.74 -46.93 16.59
N ALA A 217 22.24 -47.00 17.83
CA ALA A 217 23.65 -47.12 18.16
C ALA A 217 24.33 -48.30 17.46
N VAL A 218 25.44 -48.03 16.77
CA VAL A 218 26.42 -49.07 16.45
C VAL A 218 27.22 -49.33 17.74
N PRO A 219 27.29 -50.57 18.25
CA PRO A 219 28.18 -50.88 19.35
C PRO A 219 29.62 -50.61 18.93
N ALA A 220 30.37 -49.93 19.80
CA ALA A 220 31.77 -49.62 19.57
C ALA A 220 32.57 -50.90 19.28
N VAL A 221 33.12 -50.99 18.06
CA VAL A 221 34.26 -51.88 17.79
C VAL A 221 35.46 -51.28 18.53
N PRO A 222 36.24 -52.05 19.30
CA PRO A 222 37.46 -51.54 19.92
C PRO A 222 38.40 -51.07 18.81
N ALA A 223 38.82 -49.80 18.87
CA ALA A 223 39.76 -49.23 17.91
C ALA A 223 41.11 -49.99 17.96
N ASP A 224 41.54 -50.48 16.81
CA ASP A 224 42.90 -50.96 16.56
C ASP A 224 43.85 -49.75 16.54
N PRO A 225 44.94 -49.71 17.31
CA PRO A 225 45.81 -48.54 17.39
C PRO A 225 46.73 -48.50 16.16
N GLY A 226 46.23 -48.00 15.03
CA GLY A 226 47.05 -47.96 13.81
C GLY A 226 46.59 -47.12 12.61
N GLU A 227 45.37 -46.59 12.53
CA GLU A 227 44.92 -45.87 11.33
C GLU A 227 45.00 -44.33 11.44
N PRO A 228 45.58 -43.61 10.44
CA PRO A 228 45.63 -42.15 10.43
C PRO A 228 44.24 -41.55 10.19
N GLN A 229 43.88 -40.52 10.97
CA GLN A 229 42.64 -39.76 10.77
C GLN A 229 42.63 -39.07 9.38
N PRO A 230 41.48 -39.06 8.67
CA PRO A 230 41.32 -38.29 7.43
C PRO A 230 41.46 -36.79 7.69
N PRO A 231 42.04 -36.01 6.76
CA PRO A 231 42.22 -34.57 6.94
C PRO A 231 40.86 -33.86 7.05
N GLU A 232 40.78 -32.99 8.05
CA GLU A 232 39.62 -32.15 8.35
C GLU A 232 39.30 -31.25 7.14
N PRO A 233 38.03 -31.18 6.68
CA PRO A 233 37.66 -30.30 5.58
C PRO A 233 37.96 -28.83 5.93
N PRO A 234 38.44 -28.01 4.98
CA PRO A 234 38.80 -26.63 5.27
C PRO A 234 37.59 -25.84 5.76
N ALA A 235 37.76 -25.14 6.89
CA ALA A 235 36.74 -24.29 7.49
C ALA A 235 36.29 -23.19 6.50
N ILE A 236 34.99 -23.11 6.26
CA ILE A 236 34.38 -22.02 5.50
C ILE A 236 34.50 -20.74 6.36
N PRO A 237 35.03 -19.62 5.84
CA PRO A 237 35.14 -18.37 6.60
C PRO A 237 33.77 -17.87 7.07
N VAL A 238 33.67 -17.55 8.36
CA VAL A 238 32.46 -17.12 9.08
C VAL A 238 31.80 -15.87 8.45
N GLU A 239 32.56 -15.05 7.71
CA GLU A 239 32.07 -13.87 6.97
C GLU A 239 30.98 -14.20 5.93
N LYS A 240 30.99 -15.41 5.35
CA LYS A 240 30.04 -15.81 4.29
C LYS A 240 28.69 -16.33 4.78
N GLN A 241 28.53 -16.61 6.08
CA GLN A 241 27.28 -17.17 6.63
C GLN A 241 26.24 -16.10 7.02
N ASN A 242 26.65 -14.84 7.15
CA ASN A 242 25.78 -13.74 7.63
C ASN A 242 25.30 -12.78 6.53
N GLN A 243 25.49 -13.11 5.26
CA GLN A 243 24.78 -12.42 4.19
C GLN A 243 23.41 -13.06 4.05
N ILE A 244 22.35 -12.26 4.21
CA ILE A 244 20.99 -12.61 3.79
C ILE A 244 21.05 -12.74 2.26
N GLY A 245 21.59 -13.84 1.77
CA GLY A 245 21.92 -14.07 0.37
C GLY A 245 20.79 -14.85 -0.27
N PHE A 246 20.12 -14.24 -1.24
CA PHE A 246 19.23 -14.97 -2.13
C PHE A 246 20.08 -15.94 -2.97
N ASN A 247 19.82 -17.25 -2.87
CA ASN A 247 20.50 -18.25 -3.69
C ASN A 247 19.80 -18.35 -5.05
N PHE A 248 20.56 -18.18 -6.13
CA PHE A 248 20.07 -18.25 -7.50
C PHE A 248 21.06 -18.98 -8.38
N ASN A 249 20.57 -19.92 -9.19
CA ASN A 249 21.39 -20.72 -10.09
C ASN A 249 22.49 -21.53 -9.36
N GLY A 250 22.20 -21.99 -8.14
CA GLY A 250 23.10 -22.84 -7.35
C GLY A 250 24.21 -22.11 -6.59
N SER A 251 24.29 -20.77 -6.68
CA SER A 251 25.23 -19.95 -5.92
C SER A 251 24.56 -18.70 -5.33
N ASN A 252 25.19 -18.04 -4.38
CA ASN A 252 24.64 -16.82 -3.79
C ASN A 252 24.62 -15.70 -4.84
N TRP A 253 23.53 -14.95 -4.88
CA TRP A 253 23.42 -13.79 -5.75
C TRP A 253 24.46 -12.73 -5.36
N ASP A 254 25.17 -12.21 -6.36
CA ASP A 254 26.10 -11.10 -6.20
C ASP A 254 26.09 -10.28 -7.50
N PRO A 255 25.99 -8.94 -7.43
CA PRO A 255 25.76 -8.10 -8.60
C PRO A 255 26.91 -8.14 -9.62
N LYS A 256 28.11 -8.60 -9.23
CA LYS A 256 29.29 -8.69 -10.10
C LYS A 256 29.64 -10.13 -10.47
N THR A 257 29.49 -11.07 -9.54
CA THR A 257 29.96 -12.45 -9.70
C THR A 257 28.87 -13.45 -10.04
N ASN A 258 27.60 -13.16 -9.73
CA ASN A 258 26.43 -13.98 -10.10
C ASN A 258 25.17 -13.11 -10.28
N PRO A 259 25.12 -12.24 -11.31
CA PRO A 259 23.97 -11.37 -11.54
C PRO A 259 22.79 -12.12 -12.14
N VAL A 260 21.57 -11.67 -11.84
CA VAL A 260 20.37 -12.13 -12.54
C VAL A 260 20.31 -11.43 -13.89
N THR A 261 20.37 -12.20 -14.97
CA THR A 261 20.23 -11.70 -16.34
C THR A 261 18.88 -12.08 -16.92
N ILE A 262 18.15 -11.09 -17.42
CA ILE A 262 16.86 -11.27 -18.09
C ILE A 262 17.09 -11.05 -19.59
N ASP A 263 16.88 -12.08 -20.39
CA ASP A 263 17.24 -12.11 -21.82
C ASP A 263 16.55 -11.02 -22.66
N TRP A 264 15.33 -10.65 -22.30
CA TRP A 264 14.56 -9.61 -23.02
C TRP A 264 14.89 -8.19 -22.58
N LEU A 265 15.73 -8.01 -21.56
CA LEU A 265 16.04 -6.71 -20.96
C LEU A 265 17.41 -6.20 -21.46
N PRO A 266 17.53 -4.92 -21.85
CA PRO A 266 18.83 -4.34 -22.22
C PRO A 266 19.84 -4.41 -21.07
N GLU A 267 21.15 -4.37 -21.37
CA GLU A 267 22.22 -4.42 -20.37
C GLU A 267 22.05 -3.37 -19.25
N ALA A 268 21.68 -2.14 -19.61
CA ALA A 268 21.41 -1.08 -18.64
C ALA A 268 20.23 -1.43 -17.70
N GLY A 269 19.22 -2.13 -18.21
CA GLY A 269 18.09 -2.61 -17.40
C GLY A 269 18.51 -3.75 -16.47
N ASN A 270 19.30 -4.71 -16.96
CA ASN A 270 19.85 -5.79 -16.16
C ASN A 270 20.77 -5.26 -15.04
N ALA A 271 21.61 -4.27 -15.33
CA ALA A 271 22.45 -3.61 -14.33
C ALA A 271 21.61 -2.92 -13.24
N LYS A 272 20.59 -2.14 -13.64
CA LYS A 272 19.70 -1.45 -12.69
C LYS A 272 18.88 -2.43 -11.84
N PHE A 273 18.47 -3.55 -12.42
CA PHE A 273 17.74 -4.59 -11.69
C PHE A 273 18.63 -5.24 -10.62
N ASN A 274 19.87 -5.60 -10.96
CA ASN A 274 20.82 -6.14 -9.97
C ASN A 274 21.20 -5.10 -8.89
N GLU A 275 21.33 -3.82 -9.25
CA GLU A 275 21.50 -2.74 -8.26
C GLU A 275 20.31 -2.68 -7.28
N MET A 276 19.09 -2.82 -7.79
CA MET A 276 17.87 -2.82 -6.99
C MET A 276 17.82 -4.00 -6.00
N ILE A 277 18.25 -5.20 -6.43
CA ILE A 277 18.36 -6.38 -5.57
C ILE A 277 19.40 -6.14 -4.46
N GLY A 278 20.54 -5.54 -4.80
CA GLY A 278 21.61 -5.25 -3.82
C GLY A 278 21.14 -4.30 -2.73
N LYS A 279 20.51 -3.18 -3.15
CA LYS A 279 19.90 -2.22 -2.21
C LYS A 279 18.81 -2.88 -1.38
N PHE A 280 17.96 -3.72 -1.97
CA PHE A 280 16.92 -4.44 -1.23
C PHE A 280 17.50 -5.34 -0.13
N ILE A 281 18.57 -6.11 -0.42
CA ILE A 281 19.20 -6.99 0.57
C ILE A 281 19.89 -6.18 1.67
N GLU A 282 20.62 -5.13 1.29
CA GLU A 282 21.31 -4.25 2.23
C GLU A 282 20.32 -3.50 3.14
N ASN A 283 19.30 -2.90 2.55
CA ASN A 283 18.23 -2.18 3.25
C ASN A 283 17.23 -3.10 3.94
N GLY A 284 17.20 -4.39 3.59
CA GLY A 284 16.51 -5.42 4.37
C GLY A 284 17.01 -5.47 5.82
N LYS A 285 18.28 -5.11 6.07
CA LYS A 285 18.81 -4.93 7.43
C LYS A 285 18.22 -3.69 8.12
N LEU A 286 17.89 -2.63 7.37
CA LEU A 286 17.22 -1.43 7.90
C LEU A 286 15.81 -1.74 8.40
N LEU A 287 15.12 -2.75 7.86
CA LEU A 287 13.85 -3.22 8.39
C LEU A 287 13.96 -3.64 9.86
N ARG A 288 15.09 -4.24 10.24
CA ARG A 288 15.37 -4.68 11.62
C ARG A 288 15.85 -3.53 12.50
N THR A 289 16.72 -2.65 11.98
CA THR A 289 17.34 -1.58 12.79
C THR A 289 16.46 -0.34 12.93
N ASP A 290 15.79 0.11 11.87
CA ASP A 290 14.92 1.30 11.85
C ASP A 290 13.66 1.12 10.95
N PRO A 291 12.69 0.27 11.36
CA PRO A 291 11.43 0.07 10.66
C PRO A 291 10.56 1.33 10.59
N LYS A 292 10.75 2.33 11.47
CA LYS A 292 9.96 3.57 11.42
C LYS A 292 10.23 4.32 10.12
N ARG A 293 11.50 4.36 9.70
CA ARG A 293 11.91 4.95 8.43
C ARG A 293 11.31 4.19 7.24
N VAL A 294 11.28 2.86 7.29
CA VAL A 294 10.67 2.03 6.24
C VAL A 294 9.16 2.26 6.16
N VAL A 295 8.44 2.27 7.29
CA VAL A 295 7.00 2.55 7.33
C VAL A 295 6.70 3.95 6.81
N ALA A 296 7.45 4.96 7.23
CA ALA A 296 7.27 6.33 6.77
C ALA A 296 7.52 6.47 5.25
N ALA A 297 8.56 5.80 4.73
CA ALA A 297 8.85 5.79 3.30
C ALA A 297 7.78 5.04 2.50
N LEU A 298 7.21 3.95 3.03
CA LEU A 298 6.10 3.24 2.41
C LEU A 298 4.88 4.16 2.23
N PHE A 299 4.49 4.92 3.27
CA PHE A 299 3.42 5.91 3.16
C PHE A 299 3.68 6.97 2.08
N GLY A 300 4.95 7.28 1.80
CA GLY A 300 5.36 8.20 0.75
C GLY A 300 5.24 7.65 -0.68
N VAL A 301 5.16 6.32 -0.86
CA VAL A 301 5.03 5.63 -2.16
C VAL A 301 3.58 5.25 -2.50
N LEU A 302 2.72 5.13 -1.48
CA LEU A 302 1.30 4.78 -1.65
C LEU A 302 0.50 5.72 -2.57
N PRO A 303 0.65 7.06 -2.51
CA PRO A 303 -0.05 7.96 -3.43
C PRO A 303 0.25 7.66 -4.90
N GLN A 304 1.53 7.43 -5.25
CA GLN A 304 1.95 7.12 -6.61
C GLN A 304 1.37 5.77 -7.06
N ALA A 305 1.35 4.77 -6.17
CA ALA A 305 0.77 3.46 -6.47
C ALA A 305 -0.72 3.56 -6.84
N LEU A 306 -1.49 4.43 -6.18
CA LEU A 306 -2.90 4.66 -6.52
C LEU A 306 -3.11 5.27 -7.92
N PHE A 307 -2.19 6.12 -8.39
CA PHE A 307 -2.25 6.63 -9.77
C PHE A 307 -2.02 5.54 -10.80
N VAL A 308 -1.11 4.60 -10.53
CA VAL A 308 -0.86 3.43 -11.40
C VAL A 308 -2.03 2.46 -11.35
N LEU A 309 -2.66 2.32 -10.18
CA LEU A 309 -3.81 1.46 -9.97
C LEU A 309 -5.04 1.92 -10.75
N MET A 310 -5.21 3.22 -10.98
CA MET A 310 -6.40 3.78 -11.63
C MET A 310 -6.58 3.28 -13.09
N PRO A 311 -5.59 3.35 -14.01
CA PRO A 311 -5.70 2.75 -15.34
C PRO A 311 -5.93 1.24 -15.31
N LEU A 312 -5.29 0.53 -14.37
CA LEU A 312 -5.44 -0.91 -14.20
C LEU A 312 -6.86 -1.28 -13.74
N PHE A 313 -7.41 -0.53 -12.79
CA PHE A 313 -8.79 -0.68 -12.33
C PHE A 313 -9.79 -0.36 -13.46
N ALA A 314 -9.54 0.69 -14.23
CA ALA A 314 -10.35 1.03 -15.40
C ALA A 314 -10.32 -0.08 -16.47
N LEU A 315 -9.16 -0.69 -16.70
CA LEU A 315 -8.99 -1.84 -17.59
C LEU A 315 -9.76 -3.06 -17.05
N MET A 316 -9.67 -3.34 -15.75
CA MET A 316 -10.43 -4.41 -15.11
C MET A 316 -11.94 -4.18 -15.26
N LEU A 317 -12.44 -2.97 -15.02
CA LEU A 317 -13.84 -2.62 -15.29
C LEU A 317 -14.19 -2.85 -16.76
N LYS A 318 -13.33 -2.46 -17.70
CA LYS A 318 -13.56 -2.70 -19.14
C LYS A 318 -13.74 -4.18 -19.45
N VAL A 319 -12.95 -5.07 -18.83
CA VAL A 319 -13.07 -6.53 -19.02
C VAL A 319 -14.43 -7.04 -18.51
N PHE A 320 -14.80 -6.71 -17.27
CA PHE A 320 -16.07 -7.18 -16.66
C PHE A 320 -17.33 -6.59 -17.28
N PHE A 321 -17.22 -5.42 -17.91
CA PHE A 321 -18.31 -4.71 -18.56
C PHE A 321 -18.16 -4.63 -20.09
N ILE A 322 -17.36 -5.52 -20.70
CA ILE A 322 -17.07 -5.52 -22.15
C ILE A 322 -18.34 -5.55 -23.02
N PHE A 323 -19.37 -6.27 -22.57
CA PHE A 323 -20.65 -6.40 -23.28
C PHE A 323 -21.53 -5.13 -23.24
N LYS A 324 -21.16 -4.10 -22.46
CA LYS A 324 -21.92 -2.84 -22.37
C LYS A 324 -21.52 -1.81 -23.43
N ARG A 325 -20.57 -2.13 -24.32
CA ARG A 325 -20.12 -1.27 -25.44
C ARG A 325 -19.73 0.17 -25.02
N ARG A 326 -19.24 0.35 -23.80
CA ARG A 326 -18.74 1.64 -23.30
C ARG A 326 -17.26 1.80 -23.63
N TYR A 327 -16.83 3.03 -23.90
CA TYR A 327 -15.44 3.31 -24.20
C TYR A 327 -14.56 3.19 -22.94
N TYR A 328 -13.26 2.91 -23.12
CA TYR A 328 -12.30 2.86 -22.02
C TYR A 328 -12.32 4.14 -21.17
N MET A 329 -12.45 5.30 -21.80
CA MET A 329 -12.53 6.60 -21.10
C MET A 329 -13.72 6.67 -20.13
N GLU A 330 -14.84 6.02 -20.43
CA GLU A 330 -15.98 5.98 -19.51
C GLU A 330 -15.63 5.17 -18.25
N HIS A 331 -14.98 4.01 -18.41
CA HIS A 331 -14.51 3.22 -17.28
C HIS A 331 -13.42 3.93 -16.48
N LEU A 332 -12.56 4.71 -17.15
CA LEU A 332 -11.56 5.55 -16.50
C LEU A 332 -12.20 6.66 -15.67
N ILE A 333 -13.25 7.30 -16.16
CA ILE A 333 -14.01 8.32 -15.41
C ILE A 333 -14.71 7.71 -14.20
N VAL A 334 -15.24 6.48 -14.33
CA VAL A 334 -15.80 5.71 -13.21
C VAL A 334 -14.72 5.44 -12.16
N ALA A 335 -13.55 4.95 -12.60
CA ALA A 335 -12.41 4.69 -11.74
C ALA A 335 -11.94 5.95 -10.99
N LEU A 336 -11.85 7.09 -11.68
CA LEU A 336 -11.45 8.37 -11.11
C LEU A 336 -12.40 8.84 -10.01
N HIS A 337 -13.72 8.81 -10.25
CA HIS A 337 -14.68 9.21 -9.23
C HIS A 337 -14.73 8.24 -8.06
N SER A 338 -14.58 6.93 -8.30
CA SER A 338 -14.56 5.94 -7.21
C SER A 338 -13.32 6.10 -6.33
N HIS A 339 -12.15 6.36 -6.92
CA HIS A 339 -10.93 6.62 -6.17
C HIS A 339 -10.96 7.98 -5.48
N ALA A 340 -11.50 9.02 -6.11
CA ALA A 340 -11.74 10.31 -5.46
C ALA A 340 -12.65 10.15 -4.23
N PHE A 341 -13.72 9.36 -4.34
CA PHE A 341 -14.59 9.03 -3.21
C PHE A 341 -13.84 8.26 -2.12
N LEU A 342 -13.00 7.27 -2.46
CA LEU A 342 -12.17 6.56 -1.49
C LEU A 342 -11.23 7.52 -0.74
N MET A 343 -10.55 8.42 -1.45
CA MET A 343 -9.67 9.42 -0.82
C MET A 343 -10.45 10.40 0.08
N GLN A 344 -11.64 10.84 -0.36
CA GLN A 344 -12.52 11.67 0.47
C GLN A 344 -12.97 10.95 1.75
N SER A 345 -13.30 9.65 1.65
CA SER A 345 -13.72 8.84 2.79
C SER A 345 -12.57 8.59 3.77
N LEU A 346 -11.37 8.29 3.26
CA LEU A 346 -10.17 8.15 4.09
C LEU A 346 -9.82 9.47 4.80
N LEU A 347 -9.91 10.60 4.08
CA LEU A 347 -9.74 11.92 4.68
C LEU A 347 -10.75 12.18 5.80
N LEU A 348 -12.03 11.86 5.59
CA LEU A 348 -13.07 12.01 6.61
C LEU A 348 -12.77 11.12 7.83
N ILE A 349 -12.41 9.85 7.62
CA ILE A 349 -12.05 8.93 8.70
C ILE A 349 -10.85 9.47 9.49
N ALA A 350 -9.78 9.90 8.81
CA ALA A 350 -8.60 10.47 9.48
C ALA A 350 -8.93 11.72 10.31
N LEU A 351 -9.83 12.59 9.83
CA LEU A 351 -10.29 13.76 10.57
C LEU A 351 -11.15 13.39 11.80
N LEU A 352 -12.01 12.39 11.68
CA LEU A 352 -12.83 11.90 12.80
C LEU A 352 -11.96 11.24 13.88
N GLU A 353 -10.96 10.46 13.49
CA GLU A 353 -9.97 9.86 14.40
C GLU A 353 -9.15 10.93 15.12
N LEU A 354 -8.67 11.95 14.39
CA LEU A 354 -8.00 13.10 14.99
C LEU A 354 -8.92 13.83 15.99
N ALA A 355 -10.18 14.06 15.62
CA ALA A 355 -11.15 14.70 16.50
C ALA A 355 -11.40 13.88 17.79
N ALA A 356 -11.49 12.55 17.66
CA ALA A 356 -11.67 11.64 18.79
C ALA A 356 -10.47 11.67 19.75
N LEU A 357 -9.25 11.78 19.21
CA LEU A 357 -8.03 11.95 20.00
C LEU A 357 -7.98 13.32 20.71
N THR A 358 -8.43 14.40 20.04
CA THR A 358 -8.40 15.75 20.61
C THR A 358 -9.50 16.00 21.64
N TRP A 359 -10.66 15.35 21.49
CA TRP A 359 -11.83 15.57 22.35
C TRP A 359 -12.36 14.24 22.90
N PRO A 360 -11.74 13.72 23.97
CA PRO A 360 -12.08 12.40 24.54
C PRO A 360 -13.55 12.26 24.94
N VAL A 361 -14.20 13.37 25.34
CA VAL A 361 -15.61 13.39 25.75
C VAL A 361 -16.56 12.94 24.63
N VAL A 362 -16.20 13.19 23.38
CA VAL A 362 -16.99 12.81 22.19
C VAL A 362 -16.34 11.69 21.39
N ALA A 363 -15.31 11.03 21.91
CA ALA A 363 -14.59 9.99 21.18
C ALA A 363 -15.50 8.81 20.79
N THR A 364 -16.33 8.31 21.72
CA THR A 364 -17.25 7.18 21.45
C THR A 364 -18.20 7.44 20.28
N PRO A 365 -18.97 8.54 20.24
CA PRO A 365 -19.82 8.82 19.07
C PRO A 365 -19.02 9.07 17.79
N LEU A 366 -17.80 9.64 17.86
CA LEU A 366 -16.94 9.79 16.70
C LEU A 366 -16.45 8.44 16.15
N HIS A 367 -16.10 7.48 16.99
CA HIS A 367 -15.76 6.13 16.54
C HIS A 367 -16.94 5.43 15.86
N TRP A 368 -18.17 5.60 16.38
CA TRP A 368 -19.37 5.11 15.67
C TRP A 368 -19.53 5.77 14.30
N ALA A 369 -19.21 7.07 14.18
CA ALA A 369 -19.20 7.76 12.89
C ALA A 369 -18.12 7.20 11.94
N VAL A 370 -16.94 6.84 12.45
CA VAL A 370 -15.89 6.15 11.67
C VAL A 370 -16.37 4.79 11.17
N VAL A 371 -17.02 3.99 12.03
CA VAL A 371 -17.60 2.70 11.65
C VAL A 371 -18.65 2.91 10.55
N ALA A 372 -19.56 3.88 10.73
CA ALA A 372 -20.58 4.19 9.72
C ALA A 372 -19.97 4.64 8.38
N ALA A 373 -18.94 5.50 8.42
CA ALA A 373 -18.21 5.92 7.22
C ALA A 373 -17.51 4.74 6.53
N SER A 374 -16.95 3.80 7.31
CA SER A 374 -16.30 2.60 6.78
C SER A 374 -17.28 1.68 6.05
N TRP A 375 -18.46 1.44 6.63
CA TRP A 375 -19.53 0.67 5.98
C TRP A 375 -20.16 1.40 4.79
N TRP A 376 -20.14 2.74 4.80
CA TRP A 376 -20.61 3.53 3.67
C TRP A 376 -19.76 3.34 2.42
N ILE A 377 -18.46 3.06 2.54
CA ILE A 377 -17.55 2.87 1.39
C ILE A 377 -18.03 1.75 0.44
N PRO A 378 -18.15 0.48 0.87
CA PRO A 378 -18.58 -0.60 -0.02
C PRO A 378 -20.02 -0.40 -0.50
N LEU A 379 -20.91 0.13 0.34
CA LEU A 379 -22.29 0.42 -0.03
C LEU A 379 -22.37 1.47 -1.15
N TYR A 380 -21.61 2.56 -1.02
CA TYR A 380 -21.52 3.61 -2.03
C TYR A 380 -21.01 3.05 -3.36
N LEU A 381 -19.93 2.28 -3.34
CA LEU A 381 -19.33 1.72 -4.56
C LEU A 381 -20.29 0.75 -5.27
N LEU A 382 -21.02 -0.07 -4.51
CA LEU A 382 -22.07 -0.95 -5.05
C LEU A 382 -23.20 -0.13 -5.71
N LEU A 383 -23.71 0.89 -5.02
CA LEU A 383 -24.76 1.77 -5.54
C LEU A 383 -24.30 2.57 -6.76
N MET A 384 -23.03 3.02 -6.77
CA MET A 384 -22.41 3.72 -7.89
C MET A 384 -22.33 2.81 -9.12
N GLN A 385 -21.85 1.58 -8.98
CA GLN A 385 -21.82 0.62 -10.08
C GLN A 385 -23.23 0.33 -10.61
N LYS A 386 -24.20 0.12 -9.71
CA LYS A 386 -25.61 -0.09 -10.10
C LYS A 386 -26.14 1.07 -10.94
N ARG A 387 -25.93 2.31 -10.48
CA ARG A 387 -26.44 3.53 -11.13
C ARG A 387 -25.78 3.75 -12.49
N VAL A 388 -24.46 3.59 -12.57
CA VAL A 388 -23.69 3.84 -13.80
C VAL A 388 -23.93 2.78 -14.87
N TYR A 389 -23.88 1.49 -14.49
CA TYR A 389 -23.97 0.39 -15.44
C TYR A 389 -25.41 -0.09 -15.70
N ARG A 390 -26.39 0.40 -14.92
CA ARG A 390 -27.83 0.09 -15.06
C ARG A 390 -28.09 -1.41 -15.16
N GLN A 391 -27.63 -2.17 -14.17
CA GLN A 391 -27.79 -3.62 -14.09
C GLN A 391 -28.78 -4.05 -13.00
N ASN A 392 -29.29 -5.27 -13.17
CA ASN A 392 -30.13 -5.95 -12.17
C ASN A 392 -29.33 -6.22 -10.90
N TRP A 393 -30.01 -6.24 -9.74
CA TRP A 393 -29.35 -6.35 -8.43
C TRP A 393 -28.48 -7.61 -8.29
N PHE A 394 -28.99 -8.77 -8.69
CA PHE A 394 -28.24 -10.02 -8.62
C PHE A 394 -26.90 -9.94 -9.37
N MET A 395 -26.93 -9.52 -10.64
CA MET A 395 -25.71 -9.35 -11.45
C MET A 395 -24.80 -8.26 -10.93
N THR A 396 -25.36 -7.19 -10.35
CA THR A 396 -24.57 -6.11 -9.76
C THR A 396 -23.80 -6.60 -8.54
N ILE A 397 -24.45 -7.32 -7.63
CA ILE A 397 -23.83 -7.87 -6.43
C ILE A 397 -22.75 -8.88 -6.83
N LEU A 398 -23.07 -9.83 -7.72
CA LEU A 398 -22.11 -10.82 -8.20
C LEU A 398 -20.86 -10.18 -8.81
N LYS A 399 -21.04 -9.24 -9.76
CA LYS A 399 -19.91 -8.54 -10.38
C LYS A 399 -19.16 -7.68 -9.37
N PHE A 400 -19.86 -6.99 -8.47
CA PHE A 400 -19.23 -6.17 -7.44
C PHE A 400 -18.34 -7.01 -6.53
N SER A 401 -18.82 -8.19 -6.09
CA SER A 401 -18.02 -9.12 -5.29
C SER A 401 -16.79 -9.61 -6.04
N VAL A 402 -16.94 -10.09 -7.27
CA VAL A 402 -15.80 -10.61 -8.06
C VAL A 402 -14.79 -9.50 -8.40
N ILE A 403 -15.26 -8.34 -8.87
CA ILE A 403 -14.41 -7.18 -9.14
C ILE A 403 -13.72 -6.71 -7.85
N GLY A 404 -14.43 -6.72 -6.73
CA GLY A 404 -13.89 -6.39 -5.41
C GLY A 404 -12.75 -7.31 -5.00
N THR A 405 -12.91 -8.63 -5.17
CA THR A 405 -11.85 -9.61 -4.89
C THR A 405 -10.66 -9.45 -5.84
N CYS A 406 -10.89 -9.29 -7.14
CA CYS A 406 -9.80 -9.05 -8.08
C CYS A 406 -9.06 -7.74 -7.77
N TYR A 407 -9.80 -6.70 -7.37
CA TYR A 407 -9.23 -5.42 -6.99
C TYR A 407 -8.43 -5.49 -5.68
N SER A 408 -8.90 -6.24 -4.68
CA SER A 408 -8.14 -6.41 -3.43
C SER A 408 -6.83 -7.15 -3.68
N MET A 409 -6.82 -8.19 -4.53
CA MET A 409 -5.58 -8.86 -4.98
C MET A 409 -4.64 -7.89 -5.69
N LEU A 410 -5.16 -7.06 -6.59
CA LEU A 410 -4.41 -6.03 -7.31
C LEU A 410 -3.78 -5.00 -6.34
N VAL A 411 -4.55 -4.53 -5.35
CA VAL A 411 -4.07 -3.62 -4.31
C VAL A 411 -3.01 -4.28 -3.45
N SER A 412 -3.20 -5.53 -3.02
CA SER A 412 -2.20 -6.28 -2.24
C SER A 412 -0.88 -6.41 -3.01
N LEU A 413 -0.94 -6.77 -4.30
CA LEU A 413 0.25 -6.79 -5.16
C LEU A 413 0.91 -5.42 -5.25
N ALA A 414 0.13 -4.35 -5.45
CA ALA A 414 0.66 -2.99 -5.52
C ALA A 414 1.33 -2.55 -4.21
N VAL A 415 0.80 -2.94 -3.05
CA VAL A 415 1.41 -2.68 -1.74
C VAL A 415 2.71 -3.46 -1.56
N VAL A 416 2.76 -4.72 -1.97
CA VAL A 416 4.00 -5.53 -1.95
C VAL A 416 5.07 -4.89 -2.85
N LEU A 417 4.70 -4.49 -4.08
CA LEU A 417 5.62 -3.79 -4.98
C LEU A 417 6.08 -2.44 -4.39
N ALA A 418 5.18 -1.67 -3.78
CA ALA A 418 5.53 -0.41 -3.11
C ALA A 418 6.50 -0.65 -1.96
N PHE A 419 6.33 -1.73 -1.19
CA PHE A 419 7.25 -2.14 -0.13
C PHE A 419 8.63 -2.52 -0.68
N VAL A 420 8.70 -3.31 -1.75
CA VAL A 420 9.96 -3.66 -2.42
C VAL A 420 10.67 -2.41 -2.96
N ILE A 421 9.95 -1.51 -3.61
CA ILE A 421 10.49 -0.23 -4.10
C ILE A 421 11.00 0.62 -2.94
N THR A 422 10.27 0.66 -1.83
CA THR A 422 10.67 1.39 -0.61
C THR A 422 12.01 0.84 -0.10
N LEU A 423 12.13 -0.48 0.05
CA LEU A 423 13.40 -1.09 0.47
C LEU A 423 14.53 -0.87 -0.55
N ALA A 424 14.24 -0.77 -1.85
CA ALA A 424 15.27 -0.48 -2.84
C ALA A 424 15.71 0.99 -2.90
N THR A 425 15.00 1.91 -2.23
CA THR A 425 15.20 3.36 -2.36
C THR A 425 15.59 4.08 -1.06
N VAL A 426 15.17 3.55 0.10
CA VAL A 426 15.46 4.08 1.45
C VAL A 426 16.94 4.01 1.79
#